data_AF-A0A6A5YCU7-F1
#
_entry.id   AF-A0A6A5YCU7-F1
#
_cell.length_a   1.000
_cell.length_b   1.000
_cell.length_c   1.000
_cell.angle_alpha   90.00
_cell.angle_beta   90.00
_cell.angle_gamma   90.00
#
_symmetry.space_group_name_H-M   'P 1'
#
loop_
_entity.id
_entity.type
_entity.pdbx_description
1 polymer ?
#
loop_
_entity_poly.entity_id
_entity_poly.type
_entity_poly.pdbx_seq_one_letter_code
_entity_poly.pdbx_strand_id
1 'polypeptide(L)' 'GCWASSGYSVQGCSALEQQLRACMDAPRPKAQKKNSINYHLSRMYPNIIGPHKRK' A
#
# COMPACT_ATOMS: atom_id res chain seq x y z
N GLY A 1 12.71 17.24 2.23
CA GLY A 1 11.67 17.51 1.22
C GLY A 1 12.16 18.61 0.32
N CYS A 2 12.22 18.39 -0.99
CA CYS A 2 12.98 19.25 -1.91
C CYS A 2 12.59 20.75 -1.81
N TRP A 3 11.30 21.07 -1.83
CA TRP A 3 10.83 22.45 -1.65
C TRP A 3 10.94 22.97 -0.21
N ALA A 4 10.97 22.08 0.79
CA ALA A 4 11.09 22.46 2.19
C ALA A 4 12.53 22.80 2.60
N SER A 5 13.53 22.18 1.96
CA SER A 5 14.95 22.41 2.27
C SER A 5 15.64 23.39 1.33
N SER A 6 15.17 23.49 0.08
CA SER A 6 15.91 24.18 -0.98
C SER A 6 15.18 25.40 -1.53
N GLY A 7 13.94 25.66 -1.12
CA GLY A 7 13.09 26.71 -1.69
C GLY A 7 12.31 26.23 -2.91
N TYR A 8 11.28 26.99 -3.28
CA TYR A 8 10.45 26.70 -4.43
C TYR A 8 11.27 26.81 -5.73
N SER A 9 11.06 25.89 -6.67
CA SER A 9 11.62 25.91 -8.03
C SER A 9 13.16 25.98 -8.16
N VAL A 10 13.93 25.26 -7.33
CA VAL A 10 15.38 25.12 -7.52
C VAL A 10 15.70 24.04 -8.56
N GLN A 11 16.67 24.30 -9.46
CA GLN A 11 17.10 23.37 -10.52
C GLN A 11 17.40 21.94 -10.00
N GLY A 12 17.83 21.80 -8.75
CA GLY A 12 18.06 20.52 -8.07
C GLY A 12 16.80 19.67 -7.82
N CYS A 13 15.59 20.24 -7.92
CA CYS A 13 14.32 19.51 -7.79
C CYS A 13 13.73 19.08 -9.13
N SER A 14 14.33 19.47 -10.27
CA SER A 14 13.79 19.19 -11.62
C SER A 14 13.59 17.69 -11.90
N ALA A 15 14.55 16.86 -11.52
CA ALA A 15 14.45 15.41 -11.68
C ALA A 15 13.31 14.81 -10.83
N LEU A 16 13.09 15.34 -9.62
CA LEU A 16 12.02 14.90 -8.73
C LEU A 16 10.65 15.34 -9.26
N GLU A 17 10.55 16.56 -9.79
CA GLU A 17 9.32 17.09 -10.40
C GLU A 17 8.94 16.30 -11.67
N GLN A 18 9.92 15.92 -12.49
CA GLN A 18 9.70 15.05 -13.66
C GLN A 18 9.19 13.65 -13.25
N GLN A 19 9.75 13.04 -12.20
CA GLN A 19 9.28 11.75 -11.68
C GLN A 19 7.87 11.84 -11.10
N LEU A 20 7.56 12.92 -10.37
CA LEU A 20 6.23 13.18 -9.86
C LEU A 20 5.22 13.33 -10.99
N ARG A 21 5.58 14.06 -12.05
CA ARG A 21 4.72 14.25 -13.22
C ARG A 21 4.46 12.93 -13.95
N ALA A 22 5.51 12.12 -14.16
CA ALA A 22 5.35 10.77 -14.71
C ALA A 22 4.42 9.88 -13.85
N CYS A 23 4.47 10.01 -12.53
CA CYS A 23 3.58 9.28 -11.62
C CYS A 23 2.12 9.76 -11.71
N MET A 24 1.89 11.06 -11.80
CA MET A 24 0.55 11.65 -11.87
C MET A 24 -0.12 11.48 -13.24
N ASP A 25 0.68 11.48 -14.33
CA ASP A 25 0.19 11.26 -15.68
C ASP A 25 -0.12 9.77 -15.94
N ALA A 26 0.48 8.85 -15.16
CA ALA A 26 0.21 7.43 -15.27
C ALA A 26 -1.22 7.08 -14.80
N PRO A 27 -1.93 6.20 -15.52
CA PRO A 27 -3.24 5.73 -15.08
C PRO A 27 -3.11 4.96 -13.76
N ARG A 28 -4.09 5.17 -12.87
CA ARG A 28 -4.11 4.49 -11.57
C ARG A 28 -4.09 2.96 -11.77
N PRO A 29 -3.25 2.22 -11.02
CA PRO A 29 -3.23 0.78 -11.12
C PRO A 29 -4.59 0.20 -10.71
N LYS A 30 -4.96 -0.92 -11.34
CA LYS A 30 -6.19 -1.64 -10.98
C LYS A 30 -6.12 -2.06 -9.51
N ALA A 31 -7.25 -1.97 -8.82
CA ALA A 31 -7.35 -2.45 -7.45
C ALA A 31 -7.00 -3.94 -7.40
N GLN A 32 -6.13 -4.31 -6.46
CA GLN A 32 -5.76 -5.70 -6.25
C GLN A 32 -6.95 -6.50 -5.72
N LYS A 33 -7.06 -7.76 -6.13
CA LYS A 33 -8.09 -8.65 -5.61
C LYS A 33 -7.86 -8.83 -4.11
N LYS A 34 -8.94 -8.68 -3.32
CA LYS A 34 -8.90 -8.91 -1.88
C LYS A 34 -8.45 -10.35 -1.60
N ASN A 35 -7.54 -10.52 -0.65
CA ASN A 35 -7.07 -11.83 -0.24
C ASN A 35 -8.14 -12.55 0.61
N SER A 36 -8.43 -13.82 0.28
CA SER A 36 -9.42 -14.66 0.96
C SER A 36 -8.87 -15.42 2.18
N ILE A 37 -7.65 -15.09 2.67
CA ILE A 37 -7.06 -15.74 3.85
C ILE A 37 -8.04 -15.85 5.02
N ASN A 38 -8.73 -14.76 5.39
CA ASN A 38 -9.67 -14.77 6.52
C ASN A 38 -10.84 -15.75 6.33
N TYR A 39 -11.25 -16.00 5.08
CA TYR A 39 -12.29 -16.98 4.77
C TYR A 39 -11.82 -18.43 4.94
N HIS A 40 -10.55 -18.70 4.64
CA HIS A 40 -9.97 -20.03 4.85
C HIS A 40 -9.61 -20.26 6.32
N LEU A 41 -9.07 -19.26 6.99
CA LEU A 41 -8.73 -19.33 8.41
C LEU A 41 -9.96 -19.57 9.28
N SER A 42 -11.06 -18.86 9.06
CA SER A 42 -12.30 -19.07 9.83
C SER A 42 -12.87 -20.49 9.66
N ARG A 43 -12.72 -21.07 8.46
CA ARG A 43 -13.22 -22.42 8.18
C ARG A 43 -12.33 -23.52 8.72
N MET A 44 -11.01 -23.29 8.75
CA MET A 44 -10.05 -24.24 9.32
C MET A 44 -9.91 -24.10 10.83
N TYR A 45 -10.32 -22.97 11.40
CA TYR A 45 -10.22 -22.68 12.83
C TYR A 45 -10.70 -23.85 13.71
N PRO A 46 -11.88 -24.47 13.50
CA PRO A 46 -12.34 -25.59 14.33
C PRO A 46 -11.44 -26.83 14.31
N ASN A 47 -10.66 -27.02 13.23
CA ASN A 47 -9.77 -28.17 13.05
C ASN A 47 -8.34 -27.89 13.51
N ILE A 48 -7.98 -26.61 13.69
CA ILE A 48 -6.65 -26.17 14.10
C ILE A 48 -6.62 -25.84 15.59
N ILE A 49 -7.75 -25.41 16.18
CA ILE A 49 -7.74 -25.06 17.59
C ILE A 49 -7.65 -26.33 18.46
N GLY A 50 -6.76 -26.28 19.45
CA GLY A 50 -6.77 -27.23 20.56
C GLY A 50 -8.02 -27.06 21.44
N PRO A 51 -8.23 -27.94 22.43
CA PRO A 51 -9.41 -27.90 23.29
C PRO A 51 -9.58 -26.52 23.95
N HIS A 52 -10.59 -25.78 23.49
CA HIS A 52 -10.87 -24.42 23.96
C HIS A 52 -12.12 -24.44 24.84
N LYS A 53 -12.01 -23.97 26.08
CA LYS A 53 -13.19 -23.72 26.94
C LYS A 53 -14.05 -22.63 26.30
N ARG A 54 -15.27 -22.94 25.88
CA ARG A 54 -16.27 -21.88 25.64
C ARG A 54 -16.54 -21.19 26.97
N LYS A 55 -16.46 -19.86 26.98
CA LYS A 55 -16.98 -19.04 28.10
C LYS A 55 -18.49 -19.21 28.19
#